data_AF-A0AA39NKP4-F1
#
_entry.id   AF-A0AA39NKP4-F1
#
_cell.length_a   1.000
_cell.length_b   1.000
_cell.length_c   1.000
_cell.angle_alpha   90.00
_cell.angle_beta   90.00
_cell.angle_gamma   90.00
#
_symmetry.space_group_name_H-M   'P 1'
#
loop_
_entity.id
_entity.type
_entity.pdbx_description
1 polymer ?
#
loop_
_entity_poly.entity_id
_entity_poly.type
_entity_poly.pdbx_seq_one_letter_code
_entity_poly.pdbx_strand_id
1 'polypeptide(L)'
;MSQKVKLIVSPEHASLKILYTLLSVQFHKEEVLGKHRRVALALFLTVLESTTPLPPFLDQDWCTPDLAAEFVQVAFEGGALALEYDDTHLVLSEHVCCLAKFPPTMNEAFDYAAAKRLFDRPIERLHCGDDDVFNSYSHLPVIISALITGLPSSKLDPQICQNFLEYLHEPDVLLAICALTIATDSRQPLYDLARLRPNDVAWPVCLQRLQEYAYPTWLSNHYNIPNILADLTTFLEEGGVGPSGRTTPSVTEQIAQRDDRPLVNSPKDPWQKAWHRVRQYFTKDTAHEDMVLSNLDTV
;
A
#
# COMPACT_ATOMS: atom_id res chain seq x y z
N MET A 1 -12.27 46.85 -21.39
CA MET A 1 -10.97 46.33 -20.89
C MET A 1 -11.24 44.99 -20.22
N SER A 2 -10.96 43.88 -20.91
CA SER A 2 -11.09 42.53 -20.33
C SER A 2 -9.91 42.26 -19.41
N GLN A 3 -10.17 42.08 -18.12
CA GLN A 3 -9.23 41.45 -17.20
C GLN A 3 -9.07 39.99 -17.62
N LYS A 4 -7.93 39.67 -18.26
CA LYS A 4 -7.46 38.29 -18.35
C LYS A 4 -7.08 37.85 -16.94
N VAL A 5 -7.96 37.09 -16.30
CA VAL A 5 -7.61 36.31 -15.11
C VAL A 5 -6.59 35.28 -15.55
N LYS A 6 -5.31 35.55 -15.27
CA LYS A 6 -4.23 34.59 -15.43
C LYS A 6 -4.45 33.55 -14.33
N LEU A 7 -5.02 32.38 -14.67
CA LEU A 7 -5.08 31.25 -13.75
C LEU A 7 -3.63 30.92 -13.37
N ILE A 8 -3.22 31.27 -12.16
CA ILE A 8 -1.97 30.82 -11.58
C ILE A 8 -2.23 29.35 -11.24
N VAL A 9 -1.85 28.44 -12.15
CA VAL A 9 -1.91 27.01 -11.88
C VAL A 9 -0.91 26.73 -10.76
N SER A 10 -1.38 26.17 -9.63
CA SER A 10 -0.47 25.81 -8.55
C SER A 10 0.54 24.76 -9.05
N PRO A 11 1.79 24.76 -8.56
CA PRO A 11 2.78 23.73 -8.93
C PRO A 11 2.27 22.30 -8.69
N GLU A 12 1.45 22.10 -7.65
CA GLU A 12 0.79 20.82 -7.34
C GLU A 12 -0.23 20.43 -8.42
N HIS A 13 -1.08 21.36 -8.85
CA HIS A 13 -2.08 21.12 -9.91
C HIS A 13 -1.41 20.81 -11.25
N ALA A 14 -0.31 21.50 -11.57
CA ALA A 14 0.48 21.21 -12.75
C ALA A 14 1.16 19.82 -12.66
N SER A 15 1.71 19.48 -11.50
CA SER A 15 2.33 18.17 -11.25
C SER A 15 1.31 17.04 -11.38
N LEU A 16 0.13 17.18 -10.77
CA LEU A 16 -0.97 16.22 -10.92
C LEU A 16 -1.39 16.05 -12.37
N LYS A 17 -1.50 17.14 -13.13
CA LYS A 17 -1.90 17.08 -14.54
C LYS A 17 -0.86 16.33 -15.38
N ILE A 18 0.43 16.60 -15.15
CA ILE A 18 1.53 15.91 -15.84
C ILE A 18 1.53 14.43 -15.46
N LEU A 19 1.49 14.10 -14.17
CA LEU A 19 1.51 12.72 -13.68
C LEU A 19 0.29 11.92 -14.15
N TYR A 20 -0.91 12.51 -14.09
CA TYR A 20 -2.13 11.90 -14.62
C TYR A 20 -2.04 11.64 -16.13
N THR A 21 -1.49 12.59 -16.89
CA THR A 21 -1.30 12.44 -18.34
C THR A 21 -0.26 11.36 -18.64
N LEU A 22 0.85 11.34 -17.90
CA LEU A 22 1.90 10.34 -18.04
C LEU A 22 1.35 8.94 -17.78
N LEU A 23 0.61 8.77 -16.68
CA LEU A 23 -0.06 7.51 -16.36
C LEU A 23 -1.01 7.12 -17.51
N SER A 24 -1.97 7.97 -17.86
CA SER A 24 -2.97 7.71 -18.91
C SER A 24 -2.36 7.35 -20.29
N VAL A 25 -1.34 8.08 -20.74
CA VAL A 25 -0.68 7.86 -22.05
C VAL A 25 0.25 6.65 -22.00
N GLN A 26 0.95 6.43 -20.88
CA GLN A 26 1.89 5.32 -20.74
C GLN A 26 1.18 4.00 -20.49
N PHE A 27 -0.05 3.96 -19.93
CA PHE A 27 -0.82 2.71 -19.78
C PHE A 27 -1.04 1.98 -21.12
N HIS A 28 -1.09 2.72 -22.22
CA HIS A 28 -1.36 2.20 -23.57
C HIS A 28 -0.10 1.75 -24.35
N LYS A 29 1.11 1.85 -23.78
CA LYS A 29 2.37 1.43 -24.44
C LYS A 29 3.14 0.41 -23.59
N GLU A 30 3.35 -0.77 -24.15
CA GLU A 30 3.91 -1.98 -23.51
C GLU A 30 5.39 -1.90 -23.11
N GLU A 31 6.14 -0.87 -23.50
CA GLU A 31 7.61 -0.83 -23.35
C GLU A 31 8.14 0.19 -22.32
N VAL A 32 7.30 0.79 -21.48
CA VAL A 32 7.81 1.57 -20.34
C VAL A 32 8.18 0.60 -19.23
N LEU A 33 9.48 0.46 -18.96
CA LEU A 33 10.07 -0.33 -17.86
C LEU A 33 9.19 -0.20 -16.60
N GLY A 34 8.48 -1.26 -16.20
CA GLY A 34 7.39 -1.20 -15.20
C GLY A 34 7.73 -0.47 -13.89
N LYS A 35 9.01 -0.35 -13.55
CA LYS A 35 9.54 0.49 -12.47
C LYS A 35 9.12 1.96 -12.58
N HIS A 36 9.22 2.58 -13.76
CA HIS A 36 8.88 4.00 -13.95
C HIS A 36 7.39 4.26 -13.80
N ARG A 37 6.54 3.33 -14.28
CA ARG A 37 5.09 3.38 -14.10
C ARG A 37 4.70 3.36 -12.63
N ARG A 38 5.31 2.48 -11.84
CA ARG A 38 5.09 2.44 -10.39
C ARG A 38 5.48 3.76 -9.75
N VAL A 39 6.71 4.24 -9.98
CA VAL A 39 7.17 5.54 -9.43
C VAL A 39 6.23 6.70 -9.80
N ALA A 40 5.77 6.76 -11.05
CA ALA A 40 4.81 7.78 -11.48
C ALA A 40 3.47 7.65 -10.73
N LEU A 41 2.99 6.43 -10.49
CA LEU A 41 1.78 6.15 -9.72
C LEU A 41 1.93 6.56 -8.25
N ALA A 42 3.07 6.27 -7.60
CA ALA A 42 3.34 6.76 -6.23
C ALA A 42 3.25 8.28 -6.19
N LEU A 43 4.03 8.94 -7.05
CA LEU A 43 4.09 10.39 -7.07
C LEU A 43 2.70 10.99 -7.33
N PHE A 44 1.92 10.39 -8.23
CA PHE A 44 0.56 10.83 -8.49
C PHE A 44 -0.30 10.74 -7.24
N LEU A 45 -0.39 9.58 -6.60
CA LEU A 45 -1.25 9.36 -5.43
C LEU A 45 -0.80 10.18 -4.21
N THR A 46 0.51 10.32 -4.00
CA THR A 46 1.07 11.14 -2.92
C THR A 46 0.74 12.62 -3.13
N VAL A 47 0.99 13.16 -4.33
CA VAL A 47 0.66 14.56 -4.62
C VAL A 47 -0.85 14.76 -4.55
N LEU A 48 -1.65 13.77 -4.96
CA LEU A 48 -3.09 13.83 -4.93
C LEU A 48 -3.61 13.94 -3.50
N GLU A 49 -3.09 13.12 -2.59
CA GLU A 49 -3.43 13.15 -1.16
C GLU A 49 -3.06 14.49 -0.50
N SER A 50 -1.91 15.06 -0.85
CA SER A 50 -1.44 16.32 -0.26
C SER A 50 -2.10 17.56 -0.86
N THR A 51 -2.78 17.44 -2.00
CA THR A 51 -3.34 18.59 -2.72
C THR A 51 -4.76 18.89 -2.26
N THR A 52 -4.97 20.06 -1.66
CA THR A 52 -6.31 20.55 -1.33
C THR A 52 -6.38 22.06 -1.62
N PRO A 53 -7.36 22.54 -2.42
CA PRO A 53 -8.42 21.77 -3.08
C PRO A 53 -7.90 20.98 -4.30
N LEU A 54 -8.58 19.87 -4.62
CA LEU A 54 -8.30 19.09 -5.82
C LEU A 54 -8.50 19.95 -7.08
N PRO A 55 -7.68 19.77 -8.13
CA PRO A 55 -7.85 20.49 -9.38
C PRO A 55 -9.16 20.07 -10.07
N PRO A 56 -9.82 20.95 -10.86
CA PRO A 56 -11.12 20.66 -11.46
C PRO A 56 -11.18 19.44 -12.40
N PHE A 57 -10.04 18.96 -12.90
CA PHE A 57 -10.00 17.74 -13.73
C PHE A 57 -9.95 16.45 -12.90
N LEU A 58 -9.77 16.56 -11.58
CA LEU A 58 -9.85 15.48 -10.59
C LEU A 58 -11.00 15.72 -9.59
N ASP A 59 -12.02 16.45 -10.03
CA ASP A 59 -13.35 16.52 -9.42
C ASP A 59 -13.94 15.09 -9.25
N GLN A 60 -15.03 14.94 -8.49
CA GLN A 60 -15.74 13.69 -8.18
C GLN A 60 -15.65 12.65 -9.30
N ASP A 61 -15.32 11.41 -8.91
CA ASP A 61 -15.21 10.23 -9.78
C ASP A 61 -14.01 10.20 -10.74
N TRP A 62 -12.92 10.93 -10.42
CA TRP A 62 -11.68 10.91 -11.19
C TRP A 62 -11.06 9.50 -11.37
N CYS A 63 -11.33 8.58 -10.44
CA CYS A 63 -10.85 7.21 -10.46
C CYS A 63 -11.99 6.28 -10.93
N THR A 64 -12.05 6.05 -12.25
CA THR A 64 -12.98 5.06 -12.83
C THR A 64 -12.56 3.64 -12.42
N PRO A 65 -13.48 2.65 -12.45
CA PRO A 65 -13.13 1.25 -12.18
C PRO A 65 -11.97 0.74 -13.05
N ASP A 66 -11.97 1.07 -14.35
CA ASP A 66 -10.88 0.68 -15.26
C ASP A 66 -9.54 1.30 -14.84
N LEU A 67 -9.53 2.58 -14.44
CA LEU A 67 -8.32 3.25 -13.98
C LEU A 67 -7.84 2.69 -12.63
N ALA A 68 -8.76 2.34 -11.73
CA ALA A 68 -8.45 1.66 -10.49
C ALA A 68 -7.80 0.29 -10.74
N ALA A 69 -8.35 -0.49 -11.69
CA ALA A 69 -7.81 -1.79 -12.09
C ALA A 69 -6.41 -1.65 -12.69
N GLU A 70 -6.17 -0.64 -13.52
CA GLU A 70 -4.83 -0.34 -14.06
C GLU A 70 -3.84 0.07 -12.95
N PHE A 71 -4.27 0.88 -11.98
CA PHE A 71 -3.42 1.29 -10.86
C PHE A 71 -3.03 0.10 -9.98
N VAL A 72 -4.00 -0.74 -9.64
CA VAL A 72 -3.78 -1.98 -8.89
C VAL A 72 -2.89 -2.92 -9.69
N GLN A 73 -3.18 -3.11 -10.97
CA GLN A 73 -2.34 -3.92 -11.84
C GLN A 73 -0.91 -3.40 -11.80
N VAL A 74 -0.63 -2.11 -12.00
CA VAL A 74 0.75 -1.57 -11.96
C VAL A 74 1.41 -1.75 -10.60
N ALA A 75 0.67 -1.54 -9.52
CA ALA A 75 1.18 -1.70 -8.16
C ALA A 75 1.56 -3.15 -7.84
N PHE A 76 0.80 -4.11 -8.35
CA PHE A 76 1.02 -5.54 -8.13
C PHE A 76 1.58 -6.30 -9.36
N GLU A 77 1.96 -5.60 -10.44
CA GLU A 77 2.36 -6.16 -11.74
C GLU A 77 3.64 -6.97 -11.61
N GLY A 78 3.80 -8.04 -12.40
CA GLY A 78 4.91 -8.98 -12.25
C GLY A 78 4.76 -9.91 -11.05
N GLY A 79 3.60 -9.89 -10.39
CA GLY A 79 3.46 -10.32 -9.00
C GLY A 79 4.19 -9.30 -8.12
N ALA A 80 3.54 -8.76 -7.10
CA ALA A 80 4.15 -7.83 -6.13
C ALA A 80 5.34 -8.40 -5.32
N LEU A 81 5.90 -9.50 -5.81
CA LEU A 81 6.74 -10.50 -5.19
C LEU A 81 7.88 -10.95 -6.10
N ALA A 82 7.89 -10.57 -7.38
CA ALA A 82 8.98 -10.96 -8.30
C ALA A 82 10.16 -9.98 -8.31
N LEU A 83 10.20 -9.04 -7.37
CA LEU A 83 11.36 -8.16 -7.23
C LEU A 83 12.38 -8.84 -6.34
N GLU A 84 13.23 -9.63 -6.97
CA GLU A 84 14.53 -9.95 -6.40
C GLU A 84 15.33 -8.64 -6.29
N TYR A 85 15.70 -8.28 -5.07
CA TYR A 85 16.81 -7.38 -4.71
C TYR A 85 17.00 -6.15 -5.61
N ASP A 86 16.09 -5.17 -5.54
CA ASP A 86 16.34 -3.87 -6.16
C ASP A 86 15.90 -2.71 -5.26
N ASP A 87 16.67 -1.61 -5.25
CA ASP A 87 16.48 -0.39 -4.42
C ASP A 87 15.09 0.28 -4.57
N THR A 88 14.23 -0.27 -5.42
CA THR A 88 12.84 0.08 -5.66
C THR A 88 11.87 -0.38 -4.54
N HIS A 89 12.32 -1.22 -3.58
CA HIS A 89 11.47 -1.75 -2.49
C HIS A 89 10.85 -0.66 -1.59
N LEU A 90 11.60 0.40 -1.27
CA LEU A 90 11.12 1.50 -0.43
C LEU A 90 9.97 2.27 -1.09
N VAL A 91 10.11 2.50 -2.40
CA VAL A 91 9.07 3.18 -3.17
C VAL A 91 7.80 2.33 -3.11
N LEU A 92 7.90 1.00 -3.35
CA LEU A 92 6.78 0.03 -3.33
C LEU A 92 5.95 0.01 -2.05
N SER A 93 6.58 0.02 -0.89
CA SER A 93 5.88 0.10 0.39
C SER A 93 5.08 1.40 0.55
N GLU A 94 5.59 2.53 0.04
CA GLU A 94 4.87 3.81 0.05
C GLU A 94 3.67 3.81 -0.92
N HIS A 95 3.78 3.14 -2.08
CA HIS A 95 2.70 3.08 -3.08
C HIS A 95 1.43 2.43 -2.51
N VAL A 96 1.56 1.24 -1.90
CA VAL A 96 0.40 0.47 -1.45
C VAL A 96 -0.32 1.19 -0.31
N CYS A 97 0.42 1.84 0.58
CA CYS A 97 -0.14 2.71 1.60
C CYS A 97 -0.94 3.88 1.00
N CYS A 98 -0.53 4.42 -0.15
CA CYS A 98 -1.29 5.46 -0.85
C CYS A 98 -2.53 4.91 -1.55
N LEU A 99 -2.49 3.71 -2.15
CA LEU A 99 -3.67 3.07 -2.75
C LEU A 99 -4.78 2.86 -1.71
N ALA A 100 -4.40 2.45 -0.48
CA ALA A 100 -5.34 2.20 0.61
C ALA A 100 -6.14 3.43 1.06
N LYS A 101 -5.73 4.64 0.65
CA LYS A 101 -6.42 5.89 0.99
C LYS A 101 -7.57 6.22 0.03
N PHE A 102 -7.68 5.51 -1.09
CA PHE A 102 -8.68 5.75 -2.12
C PHE A 102 -9.63 4.53 -2.22
N PRO A 103 -10.91 4.66 -1.80
CA PRO A 103 -11.83 3.51 -1.75
C PRO A 103 -11.98 2.71 -3.06
N PRO A 104 -12.11 3.34 -4.26
CA PRO A 104 -12.22 2.58 -5.51
C PRO A 104 -10.99 1.70 -5.79
N THR A 105 -9.81 2.23 -5.51
CA THR A 105 -8.53 1.52 -5.70
C THR A 105 -8.35 0.41 -4.67
N MET A 106 -8.88 0.58 -3.46
CA MET A 106 -8.79 -0.43 -2.43
C MET A 106 -9.72 -1.62 -2.66
N ASN A 107 -10.96 -1.39 -3.15
CA ASN A 107 -11.85 -2.47 -3.59
C ASN A 107 -11.17 -3.33 -4.66
N GLU A 108 -10.61 -2.68 -5.67
CA GLU A 108 -9.93 -3.39 -6.75
C GLU A 108 -8.66 -4.10 -6.27
N ALA A 109 -7.95 -3.54 -5.29
CA ALA A 109 -6.79 -4.19 -4.68
C ALA A 109 -7.17 -5.48 -3.96
N PHE A 110 -8.32 -5.51 -3.27
CA PHE A 110 -8.85 -6.70 -2.61
C PHE A 110 -9.26 -7.77 -3.63
N ASP A 111 -10.02 -7.40 -4.65
CA ASP A 111 -10.42 -8.32 -5.71
C ASP A 111 -9.20 -8.89 -6.44
N TYR A 112 -8.23 -8.04 -6.81
CA TYR A 112 -6.99 -8.48 -7.43
C TYR A 112 -6.21 -9.42 -6.51
N ALA A 113 -6.03 -9.07 -5.22
CA ALA A 113 -5.24 -9.88 -4.30
C ALA A 113 -5.85 -11.28 -4.08
N ALA A 114 -7.18 -11.37 -3.95
CA ALA A 114 -7.89 -12.64 -3.85
C ALA A 114 -7.83 -13.43 -5.18
N ALA A 115 -8.15 -12.78 -6.30
CA ALA A 115 -8.22 -13.44 -7.62
C ALA A 115 -6.85 -13.91 -8.14
N LYS A 116 -5.79 -13.14 -7.86
CA LYS A 116 -4.41 -13.48 -8.23
C LYS A 116 -3.67 -14.26 -7.15
N ARG A 117 -4.35 -14.58 -6.04
CA ARG A 117 -3.78 -15.35 -4.94
C ARG A 117 -2.45 -14.79 -4.48
N LEU A 118 -2.45 -13.51 -4.10
CA LEU A 118 -1.24 -12.72 -3.83
C LEU A 118 -0.23 -13.43 -2.91
N PHE A 119 -0.70 -14.24 -1.96
CA PHE A 119 0.13 -14.94 -0.97
C PHE A 119 0.50 -16.38 -1.33
N ASP A 120 0.11 -16.93 -2.49
CA ASP A 120 0.47 -18.32 -2.86
C ASP A 120 1.99 -18.50 -3.04
N ARG A 121 2.68 -17.57 -3.70
CA ARG A 121 4.15 -17.66 -3.89
C ARG A 121 4.95 -17.52 -2.58
N PRO A 122 4.59 -16.63 -1.64
CA PRO A 122 5.20 -16.60 -0.31
C PRO A 122 4.93 -17.87 0.48
N ILE A 123 3.72 -18.44 0.40
CA ILE A 123 3.36 -19.73 1.02
C ILE A 123 4.30 -20.83 0.50
N GLU A 124 4.44 -20.94 -0.83
CA GLU A 124 5.33 -21.94 -1.45
C GLU A 124 6.77 -21.83 -0.93
N ARG A 125 7.33 -20.62 -0.87
CA ARG A 125 8.71 -20.44 -0.39
C ARG A 125 8.86 -20.67 1.11
N LEU A 126 7.86 -20.29 1.92
CA LEU A 126 7.83 -20.61 3.37
C LEU A 126 7.87 -22.13 3.59
N HIS A 127 7.11 -22.90 2.81
CA HIS A 127 7.10 -24.36 2.89
C HIS A 127 8.42 -25.00 2.45
N CYS A 128 9.15 -24.38 1.52
CA CYS A 128 10.46 -24.87 1.10
C CYS A 128 11.58 -24.63 2.13
N GLY A 129 11.32 -23.90 3.22
CA GLY A 129 12.34 -23.59 4.23
C GLY A 129 13.47 -22.71 3.69
N ASP A 130 13.17 -21.87 2.70
CA ASP A 130 14.14 -20.93 2.13
C ASP A 130 14.42 -19.81 3.15
N ASP A 131 15.61 -19.81 3.73
CA ASP A 131 16.05 -18.83 4.73
C ASP A 131 15.96 -17.37 4.23
N ASP A 132 15.94 -17.17 2.91
CA ASP A 132 15.87 -15.85 2.29
C ASP A 132 14.44 -15.33 2.12
N VAL A 133 13.40 -16.12 2.40
CA VAL A 133 11.98 -15.72 2.27
C VAL A 133 11.71 -14.37 2.93
N PHE A 134 12.18 -14.19 4.17
CA PHE A 134 11.90 -12.98 4.95
C PHE A 134 12.65 -11.75 4.42
N ASN A 135 13.79 -11.92 3.75
CA ASN A 135 14.50 -10.82 3.09
C ASN A 135 13.87 -10.49 1.73
N SER A 136 13.65 -11.53 0.91
CA SER A 136 12.98 -11.48 -0.39
C SER A 136 11.60 -10.82 -0.32
N TYR A 137 10.92 -10.92 0.83
CA TYR A 137 9.60 -10.35 1.06
C TYR A 137 9.57 -9.30 2.18
N SER A 138 10.68 -8.60 2.42
CA SER A 138 10.77 -7.56 3.46
C SER A 138 9.74 -6.42 3.32
N HIS A 139 9.19 -6.18 2.13
CA HIS A 139 8.12 -5.18 1.90
C HIS A 139 6.70 -5.72 2.10
N LEU A 140 6.50 -7.05 2.07
CA LEU A 140 5.17 -7.66 2.21
C LEU A 140 4.45 -7.27 3.49
N PRO A 141 5.10 -7.21 4.67
CA PRO A 141 4.43 -6.80 5.89
C PRO A 141 3.80 -5.40 5.81
N VAL A 142 4.40 -4.48 5.05
CA VAL A 142 3.82 -3.14 4.83
C VAL A 142 2.57 -3.23 3.97
N ILE A 143 2.61 -4.03 2.91
CA ILE A 143 1.46 -4.31 2.04
C ILE A 143 0.33 -4.96 2.83
N ILE A 144 0.65 -6.01 3.60
CA ILE A 144 -0.27 -6.72 4.49
C ILE A 144 -0.92 -5.74 5.47
N SER A 145 -0.12 -4.89 6.12
CA SER A 145 -0.60 -3.87 7.06
C SER A 145 -1.58 -2.90 6.41
N ALA A 146 -1.26 -2.40 5.20
CA ALA A 146 -2.15 -1.52 4.46
C ALA A 146 -3.47 -2.22 4.08
N LEU A 147 -3.40 -3.48 3.62
CA LEU A 147 -4.58 -4.28 3.26
C LEU A 147 -5.50 -4.53 4.47
N ILE A 148 -4.93 -4.93 5.60
CA ILE A 148 -5.68 -5.17 6.85
C ILE A 148 -6.28 -3.87 7.39
N THR A 149 -5.52 -2.78 7.40
CA THR A 149 -5.98 -1.48 7.89
C THR A 149 -7.10 -0.89 7.03
N GLY A 150 -7.13 -1.21 5.73
CA GLY A 150 -8.18 -0.74 4.83
C GLY A 150 -9.51 -1.49 4.99
N LEU A 151 -9.50 -2.75 5.43
CA LEU A 151 -10.69 -3.61 5.51
C LEU A 151 -11.87 -3.02 6.33
N PRO A 152 -11.66 -2.35 7.48
CA PRO A 152 -12.75 -1.75 8.25
C PRO A 152 -13.41 -0.51 7.61
N SER A 153 -12.99 -0.06 6.43
CA SER A 153 -13.53 1.16 5.82
C SER A 153 -14.98 0.98 5.35
N SER A 154 -15.89 1.81 5.88
CA SER A 154 -17.31 1.84 5.49
C SER A 154 -17.58 2.34 4.07
N LYS A 155 -16.54 2.80 3.36
CA LYS A 155 -16.61 3.27 1.97
C LYS A 155 -16.34 2.17 0.94
N LEU A 156 -15.96 0.98 1.39
CA LEU A 156 -15.62 -0.15 0.54
C LEU A 156 -16.85 -1.02 0.24
N ASP A 157 -16.76 -1.82 -0.82
CA ASP A 157 -17.81 -2.77 -1.17
C ASP A 157 -17.82 -3.92 -0.13
N PRO A 158 -18.93 -4.15 0.57
CA PRO A 158 -18.99 -5.16 1.62
C PRO A 158 -18.73 -6.59 1.12
N GLN A 159 -19.14 -6.92 -0.11
CA GLN A 159 -18.97 -8.26 -0.67
C GLN A 159 -17.49 -8.49 -1.03
N ILE A 160 -16.83 -7.49 -1.62
CA ILE A 160 -15.40 -7.54 -1.92
C ILE A 160 -14.59 -7.69 -0.64
N CYS A 161 -14.88 -6.87 0.38
CA CYS A 161 -14.23 -6.95 1.69
C CYS A 161 -14.42 -8.33 2.32
N GLN A 162 -15.62 -8.91 2.24
CA GLN A 162 -15.90 -10.24 2.78
C GLN A 162 -15.14 -11.34 2.03
N ASN A 163 -15.13 -11.32 0.70
CA ASN A 163 -14.38 -12.28 -0.12
C ASN A 163 -12.88 -12.24 0.19
N PHE A 164 -12.32 -11.04 0.30
CA PHE A 164 -10.92 -10.86 0.65
C PHE A 164 -10.63 -11.30 2.09
N LEU A 165 -11.52 -11.02 3.04
CA LEU A 165 -11.40 -11.49 4.42
C LEU A 165 -11.43 -13.02 4.52
N GLU A 166 -12.24 -13.69 3.71
CA GLU A 166 -12.25 -15.15 3.59
C GLU A 166 -10.93 -15.68 3.05
N TYR A 167 -10.38 -15.05 2.00
CA TYR A 167 -9.06 -15.37 1.48
C TYR A 167 -7.95 -15.24 2.54
N LEU A 168 -7.96 -14.15 3.33
CA LEU A 168 -6.98 -13.93 4.41
C LEU A 168 -7.03 -15.01 5.51
N HIS A 169 -8.19 -15.63 5.73
CA HIS A 169 -8.40 -16.65 6.76
C HIS A 169 -8.29 -18.08 6.22
N GLU A 170 -7.92 -18.27 4.96
CA GLU A 170 -7.47 -19.58 4.49
C GLU A 170 -6.25 -20.04 5.31
N PRO A 171 -6.16 -21.31 5.74
CA PRO A 171 -5.16 -21.73 6.73
C PRO A 171 -3.71 -21.41 6.35
N ASP A 172 -3.31 -21.64 5.10
CA ASP A 172 -1.94 -21.40 4.65
C ASP A 172 -1.67 -19.91 4.39
N VAL A 173 -2.69 -19.16 3.96
CA VAL A 173 -2.61 -17.71 3.78
C VAL A 173 -2.46 -17.01 5.13
N LEU A 174 -3.28 -17.38 6.11
CA LEU A 174 -3.20 -16.86 7.46
C LEU A 174 -1.83 -17.15 8.09
N LEU A 175 -1.33 -18.38 7.92
CA LEU A 175 0.01 -18.76 8.37
C LEU A 175 1.09 -17.87 7.74
N ALA A 176 1.08 -17.71 6.42
CA ALA A 176 2.08 -16.92 5.71
C ALA A 176 2.05 -15.45 6.11
N ILE A 177 0.85 -14.86 6.21
CA ILE A 177 0.66 -13.48 6.65
C ILE A 177 1.17 -13.28 8.07
N CYS A 178 0.82 -14.17 8.99
CA CYS A 178 1.28 -14.09 10.38
C CYS A 178 2.81 -14.25 10.47
N ALA A 179 3.39 -15.25 9.79
CA ALA A 179 4.83 -15.48 9.80
C ALA A 179 5.61 -14.26 9.27
N LEU A 180 5.19 -13.71 8.12
CA LEU A 180 5.83 -12.53 7.53
C LEU A 180 5.67 -11.28 8.42
N THR A 181 4.55 -11.13 9.10
CA THR A 181 4.30 -9.96 9.95
C THR A 181 5.06 -10.04 11.28
N ILE A 182 5.24 -11.25 11.85
CA ILE A 182 6.07 -11.48 13.03
C ILE A 182 7.53 -11.04 12.79
N ALA A 183 8.00 -11.16 11.56
CA ALA A 183 9.33 -10.73 11.12
C ALA A 183 9.51 -9.20 11.05
N THR A 184 8.67 -8.42 11.74
CA THR A 184 8.71 -6.96 11.74
C THR A 184 8.58 -6.35 13.13
N ASP A 185 9.01 -5.10 13.26
CA ASP A 185 8.95 -4.36 14.53
C ASP A 185 7.51 -4.00 14.95
N SER A 186 6.53 -4.09 14.05
CA SER A 186 5.14 -3.72 14.31
C SER A 186 4.26 -4.94 14.50
N ARG A 187 3.66 -5.05 15.69
CA ARG A 187 2.69 -6.11 16.02
C ARG A 187 1.26 -5.73 15.65
N GLN A 188 1.02 -4.46 15.36
CA GLN A 188 -0.32 -3.91 15.16
C GLN A 188 -1.12 -4.64 14.06
N PRO A 189 -0.53 -5.00 12.90
CA PRO A 189 -1.28 -5.69 11.85
C PRO A 189 -1.75 -7.10 12.27
N LEU A 190 -1.00 -7.81 13.12
CA LEU A 190 -1.42 -9.11 13.66
C LEU A 190 -2.68 -8.96 14.52
N TYR A 191 -2.68 -7.97 15.41
CA TYR A 191 -3.84 -7.70 16.26
C TYR A 191 -5.03 -7.18 15.45
N ASP A 192 -4.80 -6.36 14.43
CA ASP A 192 -5.89 -5.89 13.57
C ASP A 192 -6.47 -7.04 12.75
N LEU A 193 -5.65 -7.96 12.25
CA LEU A 193 -6.14 -9.18 11.60
C LEU A 193 -6.97 -10.03 12.56
N ALA A 194 -6.47 -10.27 13.78
CA ALA A 194 -7.17 -11.00 14.82
C ALA A 194 -8.50 -10.34 15.22
N ARG A 195 -8.59 -9.00 15.21
CA ARG A 195 -9.85 -8.27 15.47
C ARG A 195 -10.90 -8.48 14.40
N LEU A 196 -10.50 -8.69 13.15
CA LEU A 196 -11.45 -8.89 12.06
C LEU A 196 -12.26 -10.17 12.24
N ARG A 197 -11.63 -11.25 12.74
CA ARG A 197 -12.30 -12.51 13.11
C ARG A 197 -11.63 -13.21 14.30
N PRO A 198 -11.88 -12.77 15.54
CA PRO A 198 -11.19 -13.33 16.71
C PRO A 198 -11.56 -14.79 17.00
N ASN A 199 -12.76 -15.21 16.59
CA ASN A 199 -13.29 -16.56 16.82
C ASN A 199 -13.13 -17.48 15.58
N ASP A 200 -12.28 -17.12 14.61
CA ASP A 200 -12.07 -17.95 13.43
C ASP A 200 -11.39 -19.29 13.81
N VAL A 201 -11.88 -20.38 13.24
CA VAL A 201 -11.38 -21.74 13.52
C VAL A 201 -9.95 -21.97 12.98
N ALA A 202 -9.46 -21.11 12.09
CA ALA A 202 -8.10 -21.20 11.57
C ALA A 202 -7.04 -20.77 12.60
N TRP A 203 -7.39 -19.96 13.62
CA TRP A 203 -6.42 -19.40 14.57
C TRP A 203 -5.64 -20.45 15.38
N PRO A 204 -6.27 -21.45 16.01
CA PRO A 204 -5.53 -22.44 16.80
C PRO A 204 -4.50 -23.21 15.95
N VAL A 205 -4.87 -23.56 14.71
CA VAL A 205 -3.99 -24.27 13.78
C VAL A 205 -2.84 -23.37 13.33
N CYS A 206 -3.12 -22.11 13.01
CA CYS A 206 -2.11 -21.12 12.63
C CYS A 206 -1.10 -20.91 13.77
N LEU A 207 -1.57 -20.65 14.99
CA LEU A 207 -0.71 -20.44 16.16
C LEU A 207 0.17 -21.65 16.46
N GLN A 208 -0.39 -22.86 16.40
CA GLN A 208 0.40 -24.08 16.58
C GLN A 208 1.51 -24.19 15.53
N ARG A 209 1.17 -24.01 14.24
CA ARG A 209 2.16 -24.06 13.16
C ARG A 209 3.23 -22.98 13.30
N LEU A 210 2.87 -21.78 13.74
CA LEU A 210 3.82 -20.69 13.98
C LEU A 210 4.76 -20.99 15.16
N GLN A 211 4.30 -21.71 16.19
CA GLN A 211 5.16 -22.15 17.30
C GLN A 211 6.13 -23.25 16.88
N GLU A 212 5.69 -24.15 16.00
CA GLU A 212 6.49 -25.26 15.46
C GLU A 212 7.41 -24.82 14.31
N TYR A 213 7.21 -23.62 13.75
CA TYR A 213 7.98 -23.13 12.61
C TYR A 213 9.44 -22.89 12.99
N ALA A 214 10.35 -23.45 12.18
CA ALA A 214 11.78 -23.27 12.33
C ALA A 214 12.21 -21.90 11.76
N TYR A 215 12.11 -20.84 12.56
CA TYR A 215 12.54 -19.51 12.12
C TYR A 215 14.06 -19.44 11.92
N PRO A 216 14.54 -18.68 10.92
CA PRO A 216 15.96 -18.40 10.76
C PRO A 216 16.56 -17.83 12.04
N THR A 217 17.81 -18.20 12.35
CA THR A 217 18.48 -17.83 13.61
C THR A 217 18.57 -16.32 13.81
N TRP A 218 18.81 -15.56 12.73
CA TRP A 218 18.88 -14.11 12.82
C TRP A 218 17.55 -13.49 13.27
N LEU A 219 16.43 -14.03 12.78
CA LEU A 219 15.08 -13.56 13.06
C LEU A 219 14.70 -13.87 14.51
N SER A 220 15.00 -15.09 14.98
CA SER A 220 14.84 -15.49 16.38
C SER A 220 15.69 -14.65 17.35
N ASN A 221 16.86 -14.17 16.91
CA ASN A 221 17.72 -13.32 17.73
C ASN A 221 17.25 -11.86 17.78
N HIS A 222 16.61 -11.39 16.71
CA HIS A 222 16.13 -10.00 16.61
C HIS A 222 14.74 -9.83 17.23
N TYR A 223 13.89 -10.85 17.08
CA TYR A 223 12.50 -10.82 17.51
C TYR A 223 12.25 -11.83 18.62
N ASN A 224 11.60 -11.40 19.71
CA ASN A 224 11.13 -12.31 20.75
C ASN A 224 9.84 -13.02 20.29
N ILE A 225 9.97 -13.88 19.28
CA ILE A 225 8.86 -14.60 18.64
C ILE A 225 8.01 -15.36 19.67
N PRO A 226 8.58 -16.10 20.64
CA PRO A 226 7.77 -16.80 21.64
C PRO A 226 6.86 -15.86 22.42
N ASN A 227 7.35 -14.66 22.79
CA ASN A 227 6.53 -13.67 23.48
C ASN A 227 5.46 -13.07 22.56
N ILE A 228 5.78 -12.80 21.30
CA ILE A 228 4.80 -12.28 20.33
C ILE A 228 3.64 -13.28 20.16
N LEU A 229 3.96 -14.57 20.01
CA LEU A 229 2.95 -15.62 19.88
C LEU A 229 2.14 -15.81 21.16
N ALA A 230 2.76 -15.72 22.34
CA ALA A 230 2.05 -15.78 23.61
C ALA A 230 1.09 -14.59 23.79
N ASP A 231 1.53 -13.37 23.47
CA ASP A 231 0.70 -12.15 23.52
C ASP A 231 -0.49 -12.27 22.55
N LEU A 232 -0.26 -12.75 21.33
CA LEU A 232 -1.32 -12.97 20.33
C LEU A 232 -2.31 -14.06 20.74
N THR A 233 -1.82 -15.16 21.34
CA THR A 233 -2.67 -16.24 21.85
C THR A 233 -3.58 -15.72 22.95
N THR A 234 -3.02 -14.99 23.92
CA THR A 234 -3.78 -14.37 25.01
C THR A 234 -4.85 -13.42 24.46
N PHE A 235 -4.48 -12.59 23.47
CA PHE A 235 -5.41 -11.67 22.82
C PHE A 235 -6.59 -12.37 22.15
N LEU A 236 -6.37 -13.51 21.50
CA LEU A 236 -7.41 -14.31 20.86
C LEU A 236 -8.30 -15.03 21.88
N GLU A 237 -7.71 -15.55 22.97
CA GLU A 237 -8.46 -16.15 24.08
C GLU A 237 -9.38 -15.15 24.80
N GLU A 238 -8.96 -13.88 24.88
CA GLU A 238 -9.77 -12.77 25.39
C GLU A 238 -10.82 -12.26 24.39
N GLY A 239 -11.01 -12.94 23.25
CA GLY A 239 -12.00 -12.60 22.23
C GLY A 239 -11.62 -11.39 21.37
N GLY A 240 -10.33 -11.09 21.26
CA GLY A 240 -9.81 -9.97 20.45
C GLY A 240 -10.03 -8.59 21.07
N VAL A 241 -10.38 -8.53 22.35
CA VAL A 241 -10.55 -7.27 23.09
C VAL A 241 -9.21 -6.88 23.70
N GLY A 242 -8.49 -5.97 23.04
CA GLY A 242 -7.18 -5.53 23.55
C GLY A 242 -7.27 -4.82 24.91
N PRO A 243 -6.12 -4.56 25.58
CA PRO A 243 -6.04 -3.96 26.91
C PRO A 243 -6.72 -2.58 27.04
N SER A 244 -7.05 -1.94 25.92
CA SER A 244 -7.68 -0.61 25.86
C SER A 244 -9.18 -0.63 25.57
N GLY A 245 -9.86 -1.79 25.55
CA GLY A 245 -11.32 -1.87 25.52
C GLY A 245 -12.00 -1.21 24.30
N ARG A 246 -11.25 -0.91 23.23
CA ARG A 246 -11.83 -0.47 21.96
C ARG A 246 -12.27 -1.69 21.17
N THR A 247 -13.47 -2.15 21.46
CA THR A 247 -14.21 -3.05 20.59
C THR A 247 -14.39 -2.34 19.25
N THR A 248 -13.70 -2.81 18.21
CA THR A 248 -14.08 -2.46 16.85
C THR A 248 -15.37 -3.21 16.59
N PRO A 249 -16.47 -2.56 16.17
CA PRO A 249 -17.69 -3.28 15.83
C PRO A 249 -17.35 -4.32 14.76
N SER A 250 -18.00 -5.48 14.80
CA SER A 250 -17.85 -6.51 13.77
C SER A 250 -17.97 -5.88 12.37
N VAL A 251 -17.26 -6.41 11.36
CA VAL A 251 -17.43 -5.98 9.95
C VAL A 251 -18.92 -5.97 9.57
N THR A 252 -19.70 -6.88 10.14
CA THR A 252 -21.17 -6.94 10.01
C THR A 252 -21.91 -5.77 10.66
N GLU A 253 -21.39 -5.23 11.76
CA GLU A 253 -21.98 -4.11 12.52
C GLU A 253 -21.56 -2.73 11.97
N GLN A 254 -20.39 -2.63 11.33
CA GLN A 254 -19.94 -1.37 10.70
C GLN A 254 -20.69 -1.05 9.40
N ILE A 255 -21.26 -2.05 8.71
CA ILE A 255 -22.13 -1.85 7.53
C ILE A 255 -23.40 -1.04 7.89
N ALA A 256 -23.81 -1.01 9.16
CA ALA A 256 -25.07 -0.42 9.59
C ALA A 256 -24.98 1.04 10.09
N GLN A 257 -23.78 1.61 10.30
CA GLN A 257 -23.66 2.96 10.88
C GLN A 257 -23.00 3.96 9.93
N ARG A 258 -23.87 4.78 9.33
CA ARG A 258 -23.54 6.01 8.61
C ARG A 258 -23.54 7.15 9.63
N ASP A 259 -22.39 7.75 9.94
CA ASP A 259 -22.39 9.16 10.30
C ASP A 259 -21.07 9.90 10.07
N ASP A 260 -21.26 11.16 9.68
CA ASP A 260 -20.33 12.19 9.30
C ASP A 260 -19.59 12.78 10.52
N ARG A 261 -18.26 12.91 10.44
CA ARG A 261 -17.51 14.02 11.08
C ARG A 261 -16.04 14.08 10.63
N PRO A 262 -15.42 15.29 10.64
CA PRO A 262 -14.18 15.57 9.92
C PRO A 262 -12.90 15.38 10.77
N LEU A 263 -11.82 14.98 10.10
CA LEU A 263 -10.49 14.74 10.68
C LEU A 263 -9.74 16.06 10.95
N VAL A 264 -9.10 16.16 12.13
CA VAL A 264 -8.23 17.28 12.54
C VAL A 264 -6.76 16.81 12.60
N ASN A 265 -5.93 17.52 11.81
CA ASN A 265 -4.49 17.81 11.89
C ASN A 265 -3.46 16.71 12.22
N SER A 266 -2.57 16.45 11.24
CA SER A 266 -1.34 15.65 11.36
C SER A 266 -0.07 16.55 11.37
N PRO A 267 1.04 16.16 12.05
CA PRO A 267 2.20 17.01 12.27
C PRO A 267 3.25 17.00 11.14
N LYS A 268 4.07 18.06 11.17
CA LYS A 268 5.07 18.51 10.19
C LYS A 268 6.04 17.45 9.68
N ASP A 269 6.30 17.59 8.38
CA ASP A 269 6.72 16.57 7.44
C ASP A 269 8.26 16.52 7.18
N PRO A 270 8.92 15.35 7.25
CA PRO A 270 10.27 15.09 6.74
C PRO A 270 10.52 15.52 5.28
N TRP A 271 9.45 15.75 4.50
CA TRP A 271 9.49 16.02 3.06
C TRP A 271 10.10 17.35 2.63
N GLN A 272 10.23 18.35 3.53
CA GLN A 272 10.93 19.59 3.18
C GLN A 272 12.37 19.33 2.71
N LYS A 273 13.04 18.31 3.28
CA LYS A 273 14.41 17.95 2.91
C LYS A 273 14.48 17.14 1.60
N ALA A 274 13.49 16.30 1.33
CA ALA A 274 13.43 15.52 0.09
C ALA A 274 13.07 16.41 -1.10
N TRP A 275 12.16 17.36 -0.93
CA TRP A 275 11.78 18.33 -1.96
C TRP A 275 12.94 19.23 -2.40
N HIS A 276 13.83 19.59 -1.46
CA HIS A 276 15.06 20.30 -1.79
C HIS A 276 16.00 19.49 -2.69
N ARG A 277 16.06 18.16 -2.55
CA ARG A 277 16.90 17.29 -3.39
C ARG A 277 16.32 17.14 -4.79
N VAL A 278 15.00 16.95 -4.90
CA VAL A 278 14.30 16.85 -6.20
C VAL A 278 14.44 18.14 -7.00
N ARG A 279 14.30 19.32 -6.35
CA ARG A 279 14.54 20.62 -7.01
C ARG A 279 15.94 20.76 -7.61
N GLN A 280 16.96 20.19 -6.97
CA GLN A 280 18.34 20.27 -7.46
C GLN A 280 18.59 19.47 -8.74
N TYR A 281 17.76 18.48 -9.05
CA TYR A 281 17.83 17.75 -10.31
C TYR A 281 17.18 18.55 -11.45
N PHE A 282 16.04 19.21 -11.21
CA PHE A 282 15.37 20.03 -12.22
C PHE A 282 16.15 21.31 -12.59
N THR A 283 16.90 21.91 -11.66
CA THR A 283 17.70 23.11 -11.95
C THR A 283 19.07 22.82 -12.56
N LYS A 284 19.53 21.56 -12.57
CA LYS A 284 20.84 21.22 -13.15
C LYS A 284 20.79 21.03 -14.66
N ASP A 285 19.66 20.56 -15.22
CA ASP A 285 19.54 20.38 -16.67
C ASP A 285 19.14 21.66 -17.42
N THR A 286 18.49 22.61 -16.74
CA THR A 286 18.15 23.91 -17.35
C THR A 286 19.34 24.85 -17.55
N ALA A 287 20.49 24.58 -16.91
CA ALA A 287 21.70 25.40 -17.09
C ALA A 287 22.61 24.92 -18.23
N HIS A 288 22.38 23.72 -18.79
CA HIS A 288 23.23 23.18 -19.86
C HIS A 288 22.59 23.23 -21.26
N GLU A 289 21.27 23.40 -21.35
CA GLU A 289 20.57 23.49 -22.64
C GLU A 289 20.53 24.91 -23.23
N ASP A 290 20.70 25.96 -22.41
CA ASP A 290 20.72 27.36 -22.89
C ASP A 290 22.05 27.79 -23.55
N MET A 291 23.05 26.90 -23.64
CA MET A 291 24.37 27.24 -24.20
C MET A 291 24.64 26.70 -25.61
N VAL A 292 23.75 25.87 -26.19
CA VAL A 292 24.02 25.18 -27.48
C VAL A 292 23.15 25.66 -28.66
N LEU A 293 22.12 26.51 -28.43
CA LEU A 293 21.23 26.96 -29.52
C LEU A 293 21.63 28.28 -30.21
N SER A 294 22.77 28.88 -29.90
CA SER A 294 23.15 30.20 -30.44
C SER A 294 24.05 30.20 -31.69
N ASN A 295 24.37 29.05 -32.30
CA ASN A 295 25.35 29.00 -33.40
C ASN A 295 24.88 28.23 -34.66
N LEU A 296 23.64 28.42 -35.08
CA LEU A 296 23.18 27.94 -36.39
C LEU A 296 22.23 28.95 -37.01
N ASP A 297 22.79 30.05 -37.52
CA ASP A 297 22.19 30.86 -38.59
C ASP A 297 23.29 31.71 -39.25
N THR A 298 23.87 31.19 -40.33
CA THR A 298 24.53 31.99 -41.40
C THR A 298 24.74 31.12 -42.64
N VAL A 299 23.85 31.25 -43.62
CA VAL A 299 24.15 31.27 -45.06
C VAL A 299 23.26 32.31 -45.71
#